data_AF-A0A259SID4-F1
#
_entry.id   AF-A0A259SID4-F1
#
_cell.length_a   1.000
_cell.length_b   1.000
_cell.length_c   1.000
_cell.angle_alpha   90.00
_cell.angle_beta   90.00
_cell.angle_gamma   90.00
#
_symmetry.space_group_name_H-M   'P 1'
#
loop_
_entity.id
_entity.type
_entity.pdbx_description
1 polymer ?
#
loop_
_entity_poly.entity_id
_entity_poly.type
_entity_poly.pdbx_seq_one_letter_code
_entity_poly.pdbx_strand_id
1 'polypeptide(L)'
;MLSASPDDALAPEWLKEPADPNDLAPGVWPASARRDADGELELGGVGVAELRARFGTPLYVLDEAEVRAHAARIKSAFDVAAAAHGTKARVYYAGKAF
;
A
#
# COMPACT_ATOMS: atom_id res chain seq x y z
N MET A 1 -5.44 40.25 -22.33
CA MET A 1 -5.17 39.26 -21.27
C MET A 1 -6.44 38.44 -21.09
N LEU A 2 -6.58 37.35 -21.83
CA LEU A 2 -7.66 36.38 -21.56
C LEU A 2 -7.25 35.62 -20.29
N SER A 3 -8.01 35.81 -19.20
CA SER A 3 -7.95 34.90 -18.06
C SER A 3 -8.43 33.53 -18.55
N ALA A 4 -7.69 32.46 -18.25
CA ALA A 4 -8.17 31.10 -18.48
C ALA A 4 -9.52 30.92 -17.75
N SER A 5 -10.49 30.30 -18.42
CA SER A 5 -11.74 29.89 -17.80
C SER A 5 -11.46 28.79 -16.77
N PRO A 6 -12.24 28.70 -15.67
CA PRO A 6 -12.05 27.68 -14.64
C PRO A 6 -12.13 26.21 -15.13
N ASP A 7 -12.62 26.00 -16.36
CA ASP A 7 -12.69 24.68 -17.03
C ASP A 7 -11.35 24.21 -17.63
N ASP A 8 -10.32 25.07 -17.68
CA ASP A 8 -8.98 24.78 -18.26
C ASP A 8 -7.94 24.36 -17.19
N ALA A 9 -8.39 23.77 -16.08
CA ALA A 9 -7.46 23.19 -15.11
C ALA A 9 -6.74 21.98 -15.74
N LEU A 10 -5.44 22.14 -16.06
CA LEU A 10 -4.59 21.04 -16.56
C LEU A 10 -4.45 19.87 -15.57
N ALA A 11 -4.73 20.13 -14.28
CA ALA A 11 -4.68 19.13 -13.24
C ALA A 11 -6.06 18.48 -13.03
N PRO A 12 -6.15 17.14 -12.99
CA PRO A 12 -7.40 16.47 -12.71
C PRO A 12 -7.83 16.71 -11.25
N GLU A 13 -9.13 16.65 -10.98
CA GLU A 13 -9.71 16.96 -9.65
C GLU A 13 -9.17 16.10 -8.49
N TRP A 14 -8.65 14.91 -8.80
CA TRP A 14 -8.05 14.01 -7.82
C TRP A 14 -6.61 14.38 -7.45
N LEU A 15 -5.93 15.21 -8.25
CA LEU A 15 -4.55 15.62 -8.00
C LEU A 15 -4.53 16.83 -7.06
N LYS A 16 -4.65 16.56 -5.76
CA LYS A 16 -4.57 17.56 -4.70
C LYS A 16 -3.21 17.48 -4.01
N GLU A 17 -2.68 18.64 -3.63
CA GLU A 17 -1.49 18.71 -2.80
C GLU A 17 -1.80 18.10 -1.42
N PRO A 18 -0.94 17.22 -0.89
CA PRO A 18 -1.11 16.68 0.45
C PRO A 18 -0.89 17.77 1.51
N ALA A 19 -1.66 17.71 2.60
CA ALA A 19 -1.53 18.67 3.70
C ALA A 19 -0.18 18.54 4.43
N ASP A 20 0.33 17.32 4.56
CA ASP A 20 1.69 17.03 5.03
C ASP A 20 2.38 16.07 4.04
N PRO A 21 3.51 16.46 3.43
CA PRO A 21 4.28 15.57 2.57
C PRO A 21 4.90 14.37 3.31
N ASN A 22 4.97 14.40 4.64
CA ASN A 22 5.50 13.29 5.45
C ASN A 22 4.44 12.25 5.83
N ASP A 23 3.15 12.54 5.61
CA ASP A 23 2.07 11.60 5.91
C ASP A 23 2.18 10.31 5.10
N LEU A 24 1.75 9.21 5.71
CA LEU A 24 1.70 7.91 5.04
C LEU A 24 0.41 7.80 4.24
N ALA A 25 0.52 7.91 2.91
CA ALA A 25 -0.63 7.82 2.01
C ALA A 25 -1.39 6.48 2.17
N PRO A 26 -2.70 6.50 2.46
CA PRO A 26 -3.51 5.28 2.55
C PRO A 26 -3.48 4.48 1.26
N GLY A 27 -3.32 3.16 1.37
CA GLY A 27 -3.30 2.24 0.22
C GLY A 27 -1.95 2.15 -0.50
N VAL A 28 -0.96 2.97 -0.15
CA VAL A 28 0.43 2.85 -0.64
C VAL A 28 1.30 2.05 0.32
N TRP A 29 1.18 2.32 1.62
CA TRP A 29 1.95 1.67 2.67
C TRP A 29 1.21 0.44 3.25
N PRO A 30 1.92 -0.56 3.81
CA PRO A 30 1.29 -1.62 4.59
C PRO A 30 0.44 -1.06 5.73
N ALA A 31 -0.64 -1.74 6.11
CA ALA A 31 -1.56 -1.22 7.13
C ALA A 31 -0.91 -1.05 8.51
N SER A 32 0.18 -1.76 8.79
CA SER A 32 0.94 -1.64 10.04
C SER A 32 1.92 -0.46 10.07
N ALA A 33 2.16 0.18 8.91
CA ALA A 33 3.10 1.28 8.80
C ALA A 33 2.57 2.50 9.56
N ARG A 34 3.41 3.06 10.42
CA ARG A 34 3.09 4.27 11.17
C ARG A 34 4.36 5.09 11.41
N ARG A 35 4.16 6.35 11.78
CA ARG A 35 5.22 7.14 12.40
C ARG A 35 5.05 7.12 13.91
N ASP A 36 6.14 6.99 14.63
CA ASP A 36 6.13 7.13 16.08
C ASP A 36 6.10 8.63 16.50
N ALA A 37 6.22 8.87 17.81
CA ALA A 37 6.19 10.23 18.36
C ALA A 37 7.39 11.10 17.94
N ASP A 38 8.51 10.48 17.54
CA ASP A 38 9.71 11.15 17.07
C ASP A 38 9.73 11.29 15.53
N GLY A 39 8.70 10.77 14.86
CA GLY A 39 8.53 10.81 13.42
C GLY A 39 9.23 9.67 12.67
N GLU A 40 9.83 8.71 13.37
CA GLU A 40 10.49 7.55 12.78
C GLU A 40 9.43 6.62 12.15
N LEU A 41 9.72 6.12 10.95
CA LEU A 41 8.86 5.12 10.29
C LEU A 41 9.05 3.75 10.99
N GLU A 42 7.94 3.15 11.38
CA GLU A 42 7.87 1.79 11.88
C GLU A 42 7.12 0.90 10.88
N LEU A 43 7.67 -0.27 10.57
CA LEU A 43 7.04 -1.29 9.72
C LEU A 43 6.85 -2.56 10.55
N GLY A 44 5.62 -3.07 10.66
CA GLY A 44 5.32 -4.24 11.50
C GLY A 44 5.69 -4.05 12.98
N GLY A 45 5.77 -2.80 13.46
CA GLY A 45 6.21 -2.45 14.81
C GLY A 45 7.73 -2.41 15.02
N VAL A 46 8.53 -2.38 13.95
CA VAL A 46 9.99 -2.23 14.02
C VAL A 46 10.42 -0.93 13.33
N GLY A 47 11.18 -0.10 14.04
CA GLY A 47 11.73 1.16 13.51
C GLY A 47 12.74 0.93 12.38
N VAL A 48 12.73 1.79 11.37
CA VAL A 48 13.66 1.70 10.22
C VAL A 48 15.12 1.89 10.60
N ALA A 49 15.44 2.62 11.67
CA ALA A 49 16.79 2.75 12.19
C ALA A 49 17.30 1.43 12.78
N GLU A 50 16.43 0.68 13.47
CA GLU A 50 16.75 -0.65 13.96
C GLU A 50 17.00 -1.62 12.79
N LEU A 51 16.11 -1.60 11.79
CA LEU A 51 16.27 -2.42 10.57
C LEU A 51 17.59 -2.11 9.85
N ARG A 52 17.93 -0.82 9.71
CA ARG A 52 19.21 -0.38 9.13
C ARG A 52 20.40 -0.88 9.94
N ALA A 53 20.35 -0.74 11.27
CA ALA A 53 21.46 -1.14 12.14
C ALA A 53 21.70 -2.66 12.09
N ARG A 54 20.63 -3.45 11.96
CA ARG A 54 20.69 -4.92 11.95
C ARG A 54 21.06 -5.51 10.59
N PHE A 55 20.55 -4.93 9.49
CA PHE A 55 20.63 -5.56 8.16
C PHE A 55 21.37 -4.71 7.11
N GLY A 56 21.71 -3.45 7.42
CA GLY A 56 22.38 -2.54 6.48
C GLY A 56 21.44 -2.00 5.39
N THR A 57 22.03 -1.36 4.38
CA THR A 57 21.31 -0.79 3.22
C THR A 57 22.06 -1.07 1.92
N PRO A 58 21.36 -1.28 0.78
CA PRO A 58 19.90 -1.24 0.61
C PRO A 58 19.18 -2.44 1.23
N LEU A 59 17.95 -2.24 1.70
CA LEU A 59 17.14 -3.27 2.37
C LEU A 59 15.71 -3.27 1.82
N TYR A 60 15.24 -4.46 1.41
CA TYR A 60 13.83 -4.71 1.14
C TYR A 60 13.17 -5.27 2.41
N VAL A 61 12.08 -4.65 2.83
CA VAL A 61 11.31 -5.05 4.02
C VAL A 61 9.91 -5.43 3.55
N LEU A 62 9.50 -6.66 3.83
CA LEU A 62 8.14 -7.13 3.59
C LEU A 62 7.40 -7.24 4.91
N ASP A 63 6.22 -6.62 4.98
CA ASP A 63 5.26 -6.90 6.04
C ASP A 63 4.56 -8.23 5.73
N GLU A 64 4.94 -9.29 6.44
CA GLU A 64 4.39 -10.61 6.25
C GLU A 64 2.87 -10.67 6.52
N ALA A 65 2.39 -9.94 7.53
CA ALA A 65 0.99 -9.93 7.90
C ALA A 65 0.14 -9.31 6.78
N GLU A 66 0.63 -8.21 6.19
CA GLU A 66 0.00 -7.56 5.03
C GLU A 66 -0.07 -8.51 3.83
N VAL A 67 1.06 -9.18 3.49
CA VAL A 67 1.13 -10.13 2.37
C VAL A 67 0.15 -11.28 2.55
N ARG A 68 0.08 -11.85 3.77
CA ARG A 68 -0.86 -12.94 4.10
C ARG A 68 -2.30 -12.46 4.05
N ALA A 69 -2.60 -11.27 4.58
CA ALA A 69 -3.94 -10.68 4.54
C ALA A 69 -4.40 -10.45 3.10
N HIS A 70 -3.52 -9.93 2.23
CA HIS A 70 -3.79 -9.78 0.80
C HIS A 70 -4.15 -11.11 0.14
N ALA A 71 -3.34 -12.15 0.37
CA ALA A 71 -3.60 -13.48 -0.19
C ALA A 71 -4.96 -14.04 0.28
N ALA A 72 -5.28 -13.89 1.57
CA ALA A 72 -6.57 -14.32 2.12
C ALA A 72 -7.75 -13.56 1.53
N ARG A 73 -7.66 -12.23 1.39
CA ARG A 73 -8.71 -11.40 0.78
C ARG A 73 -8.97 -11.80 -0.66
N ILE A 74 -7.92 -11.98 -1.46
CA ILE A 74 -8.03 -12.41 -2.86
C ILE A 74 -8.72 -13.78 -2.92
N LYS A 75 -8.22 -14.76 -2.15
CA LYS A 75 -8.82 -16.10 -2.13
C LYS A 75 -10.30 -16.04 -1.77
N SER A 76 -10.66 -15.32 -0.70
CA SER A 76 -12.04 -15.19 -0.25
C SER A 76 -12.94 -14.55 -1.32
N ALA A 77 -12.47 -13.50 -1.99
CA ALA A 77 -13.24 -12.84 -3.04
C ALA A 77 -13.53 -13.79 -4.22
N PHE A 78 -12.54 -14.56 -4.64
CA PHE A 78 -12.69 -15.55 -5.71
C PHE A 78 -13.57 -16.75 -5.29
N ASP A 79 -13.45 -17.22 -4.04
CA ASP A 79 -14.32 -18.28 -3.52
C ASP A 79 -15.79 -17.84 -3.54
N VAL A 80 -16.09 -16.62 -3.06
CA VAL A 80 -17.46 -16.05 -3.04
C VAL A 80 -18.02 -15.92 -4.45
N ALA A 81 -17.24 -15.35 -5.38
CA ALA A 81 -17.67 -15.18 -6.76
C ALA A 81 -17.92 -16.52 -7.46
N ALA A 82 -17.03 -17.50 -7.28
CA ALA A 82 -17.18 -18.83 -7.88
C ALA A 82 -18.38 -19.59 -7.30
N ALA A 83 -18.61 -19.50 -5.99
CA ALA A 83 -19.75 -20.13 -5.33
C ALA A 83 -21.10 -19.60 -5.86
N ALA A 84 -21.19 -18.30 -6.16
CA ALA A 84 -22.37 -17.70 -6.77
C ALA A 84 -22.75 -18.31 -8.14
N HIS A 85 -21.80 -18.98 -8.80
CA HIS A 85 -21.98 -19.68 -10.07
C HIS A 85 -21.89 -21.21 -9.94
N GLY A 86 -21.94 -21.76 -8.72
CA GLY A 86 -21.87 -23.20 -8.49
C GLY A 86 -20.53 -23.83 -8.88
N THR A 87 -19.45 -23.05 -8.95
CA THR A 87 -18.11 -23.50 -9.33
C THR A 87 -17.08 -23.21 -8.23
N LYS A 88 -15.81 -23.58 -8.47
CA LYS A 88 -14.68 -23.32 -7.57
C LYS A 88 -13.58 -22.57 -8.30
N ALA A 89 -12.99 -21.58 -7.63
CA ALA A 89 -11.79 -20.90 -8.10
C ALA A 89 -10.52 -21.55 -7.52
N ARG A 90 -9.41 -21.41 -8.24
CA ARG A 90 -8.06 -21.63 -7.72
C ARG A 90 -7.28 -20.34 -7.90
N VAL A 91 -6.60 -19.91 -6.85
CA VAL A 91 -5.75 -18.73 -6.86
C VAL A 91 -4.29 -19.18 -6.83
N TYR A 92 -3.49 -18.67 -7.76
CA TYR A 92 -2.06 -18.94 -7.84
C TYR A 92 -1.29 -17.64 -7.67
N TYR A 93 -0.24 -17.67 -6.84
CA TYR A 93 0.71 -16.57 -6.77
C TYR A 93 1.62 -16.60 -8.00
N ALA A 94 1.76 -15.45 -8.66
CA ALA A 94 2.69 -15.32 -9.78
C ALA A 94 4.11 -15.12 -9.23
N GLY A 95 4.86 -16.21 -9.09
CA GLY A 95 6.21 -16.24 -8.49
C GLY A 95 7.30 -15.40 -9.20
N LYS A 96 6.95 -14.65 -10.26
CA LYS A 96 7.83 -13.66 -10.89
C LYS A 96 7.67 -12.24 -10.30
N ALA A 97 6.71 -12.06 -9.40
CA ALA A 97 6.44 -10.76 -8.79
C ALA A 97 7.51 -10.34 -7.78
N PHE A 98 8.26 -11.31 -7.25
CA PHE A 98 9.41 -11.13 -6.38
C PHE A 98 10.40 -12.29 -6.58
#